data_AF-A0A520S944-F1
#
_entry.id   AF-A0A520S944-F1
#
_cell.length_a   1.000
_cell.length_b   1.000
_cell.length_c   1.000
_cell.angle_alpha   90.00
_cell.angle_beta   90.00
_cell.angle_gamma   90.00
#
_symmetry.space_group_name_H-M   'P 1'
#
loop_
_entity.id
_entity.type
_entity.pdbx_description
1 polymer ?
#
loop_
_entity_poly.entity_id
_entity_poly.type
_entity_poly.pdbx_seq_one_letter_code
_entity_poly.pdbx_strand_id
1 'polypeptide(L)' 'MQRLNREQEATYPEIREAVRRLCARFPSTYWQKADRERSYPSEFVGALTDSGFLSVLIPEEYGGSGLGLGAAAAV' A
#
# COMPACT_ATOMS: atom_id res chain seq x y z
N MET A 1 -16.19 -8.10 -33.20
CA MET A 1 -14.88 -8.35 -32.57
C MET A 1 -14.39 -7.04 -31.96
N GLN A 2 -14.92 -6.69 -30.78
CA GLN A 2 -14.50 -5.50 -30.05
C GLN A 2 -13.03 -5.68 -29.66
N ARG A 3 -12.18 -4.71 -30.04
CA ARG A 3 -10.80 -4.64 -29.60
C ARG A 3 -10.83 -4.61 -28.07
N LEU A 4 -10.20 -5.58 -27.41
CA LEU A 4 -9.89 -5.43 -25.99
C LEU A 4 -9.05 -4.15 -25.87
N ASN A 5 -9.69 -3.08 -25.39
CA ASN A 5 -8.97 -1.96 -24.82
C ASN A 5 -8.10 -2.58 -23.72
N ARG A 6 -6.78 -2.73 -23.97
CA ARG A 6 -5.82 -2.62 -22.88
C ARG A 6 -6.04 -1.22 -22.33
N GLU A 7 -6.91 -1.13 -21.32
CA GLU A 7 -6.97 0.02 -20.44
C GLU A 7 -5.53 0.40 -20.13
N GLN A 8 -5.18 1.67 -20.31
CA GLN A 8 -3.86 2.18 -20.00
C GLN A 8 -3.53 1.73 -18.58
N GLU A 9 -2.62 0.77 -18.45
CA GLU A 9 -2.29 0.18 -17.15
C GLU A 9 -1.63 1.28 -16.33
N ALA A 10 -2.42 1.90 -15.45
CA ALA A 10 -1.95 2.97 -14.60
C ALA A 10 -0.84 2.39 -13.70
N THR A 11 0.37 2.94 -13.80
CA THR A 11 1.57 2.40 -13.14
C THR A 11 1.80 2.94 -11.73
N TYR A 12 1.00 3.94 -11.31
CA TYR A 12 1.00 4.61 -10.01
C TYR A 12 2.41 4.87 -9.41
N PRO A 13 3.33 5.51 -10.14
CA PRO A 13 4.70 5.73 -9.67
C PRO A 13 4.76 6.54 -8.36
N GLU A 14 3.82 7.44 -8.14
CA GLU A 14 3.72 8.26 -6.92
C GLU A 14 3.34 7.41 -5.70
N ILE A 15 2.39 6.47 -5.86
CA ILE A 15 2.01 5.53 -4.79
C ILE A 15 3.22 4.66 -4.44
N ARG A 16 3.88 4.07 -5.45
CA ARG A 16 5.07 3.23 -5.26
C ARG A 16 6.18 3.97 -4.54
N GLU A 17 6.40 5.22 -4.92
CA GLU A 17 7.39 6.08 -4.32
C GLU A 17 7.05 6.42 -2.85
N ALA A 18 5.81 6.79 -2.57
CA ALA A 18 5.37 7.08 -1.21
C ALA A 18 5.46 5.85 -0.29
N VAL A 19 5.03 4.68 -0.77
CA VAL A 19 5.12 3.40 -0.04
C VAL A 19 6.58 3.04 0.22
N ARG A 20 7.48 3.21 -0.77
CA ARG A 20 8.91 2.94 -0.59
C ARG A 20 9.52 3.83 0.49
N ARG A 21 9.18 5.12 0.53
CA ARG A 21 9.64 6.03 1.60
C ARG A 21 9.10 5.62 2.96
N LEU A 22 7.86 5.16 3.04
CA LEU A 22 7.28 4.63 4.27
C LEU A 22 8.06 3.38 4.73
N CYS A 23 8.27 2.41 3.85
CA CYS A 23 9.02 1.19 4.14
C CYS A 23 10.47 1.48 4.57
N ALA A 24 11.11 2.52 4.04
CA ALA A 24 12.47 2.92 4.42
C ALA A 24 12.60 3.33 5.90
N ARG A 25 11.50 3.68 6.57
CA ARG A 25 11.46 3.97 8.02
C ARG A 25 11.57 2.70 8.88
N PHE A 26 11.37 1.51 8.30
CA PHE A 26 11.35 0.22 8.98
C PHE A 26 12.54 -0.64 8.51
N PRO A 27 13.75 -0.43 9.08
CA PRO A 27 14.95 -1.12 8.66
C PRO A 27 14.93 -2.60 9.03
N SER A 28 15.91 -3.37 8.53
CA SER A 28 16.03 -4.81 8.81
C SER A 28 16.04 -5.17 10.30
N THR A 29 16.59 -4.30 11.16
CA THR A 29 16.60 -4.49 12.62
C THR A 29 15.20 -4.50 13.23
N TYR A 30 14.27 -3.69 12.71
CA TYR A 30 12.86 -3.73 13.12
C TYR A 30 12.25 -5.09 12.82
N TRP A 31 12.43 -5.59 11.59
CA TRP A 31 11.88 -6.87 11.15
C TRP A 31 12.51 -8.06 11.87
N GLN A 32 13.82 -8.04 12.11
CA GLN A 32 14.52 -9.07 12.88
C GLN A 32 14.05 -9.14 14.33
N LYS A 33 13.75 -7.98 14.94
CA LYS A 33 13.15 -7.94 16.27
C LYS A 33 11.76 -8.55 16.25
N ALA A 34 10.92 -8.14 15.31
CA ALA A 34 9.55 -8.63 15.20
C ALA A 34 9.49 -10.14 15.00
N ASP A 35 10.37 -10.70 14.15
CA ASP A 35 10.51 -12.14 13.91
C ASP A 35 10.95 -12.89 15.18
N ARG A 36 12.03 -12.43 15.83
CA ARG A 36 12.55 -13.02 17.07
C ARG A 36 11.50 -13.08 18.18
N GLU A 37 10.70 -12.03 18.29
CA GLU A 37 9.66 -11.88 19.29
C GLU A 37 8.33 -12.51 18.85
N ARG A 38 8.22 -13.01 17.61
CA ARG A 38 6.99 -13.49 16.97
C ARG A 38 5.84 -12.48 17.11
N SER A 39 6.18 -11.21 17.00
CA SER A 39 5.24 -10.10 17.23
C SER A 39 4.61 -9.62 15.92
N TYR A 40 3.40 -9.07 16.03
CA TYR A 40 2.76 -8.37 14.92
C TYR A 40 3.39 -6.98 14.75
N PRO A 41 3.78 -6.56 13.52
CA PRO A 41 4.45 -5.29 13.26
C PRO A 41 3.46 -4.11 13.31
N SER A 42 2.90 -3.85 14.49
CA SER A 42 1.79 -2.91 14.70
C SER A 42 2.14 -1.47 14.27
N GLU A 43 3.38 -1.05 14.48
CA GLU A 43 3.85 0.29 14.08
C GLU A 43 3.87 0.45 12.55
N PHE A 44 4.33 -0.58 11.83
CA PHE A 44 4.34 -0.57 10.37
C PHE A 44 2.93 -0.54 9.79
N VAL A 45 2.05 -1.39 10.33
CA VAL A 45 0.65 -1.46 9.92
C VAL A 45 -0.09 -0.16 10.25
N GLY A 46 0.18 0.41 11.42
CA GLY A 46 -0.32 1.74 11.80
C GLY A 46 0.11 2.80 10.79
N ALA A 47 1.39 2.85 10.43
CA ALA A 47 1.88 3.79 9.43
C ALA A 47 1.20 3.64 8.05
N LEU A 48 0.97 2.40 7.59
CA LEU A 48 0.24 2.15 6.34
C LEU A 48 -1.26 2.52 6.44
N THR A 49 -1.85 2.36 7.62
CA THR A 49 -3.24 2.73 7.89
C THR A 49 -3.41 4.24 7.90
N ASP A 50 -2.56 4.95 8.64
CA ASP A 50 -2.60 6.42 8.78
C ASP A 50 -2.33 7.14 7.46
N SER A 51 -1.61 6.49 6.54
CA SER A 51 -1.37 6.99 5.18
C SER A 51 -2.46 6.63 4.17
N GLY A 52 -3.50 5.87 4.58
CA GLY A 52 -4.62 5.47 3.74
C GLY A 52 -4.33 4.34 2.76
N PHE A 53 -3.12 3.76 2.76
CA PHE A 53 -2.75 2.72 1.80
C PHE A 53 -3.50 1.39 2.04
N LEU A 54 -3.89 1.09 3.28
CA LEU A 54 -4.69 -0.11 3.58
C LEU A 54 -6.19 0.05 3.27
N SER A 55 -6.64 1.26 2.93
CA SER A 55 -8.02 1.57 2.57
C SER A 55 -8.16 1.99 1.10
N VAL A 56 -7.16 1.70 0.27
CA VAL A 56 -7.04 2.20 -1.10
C VAL A 56 -8.23 1.83 -2.00
N LEU A 57 -8.82 0.64 -1.79
CA LEU A 57 -10.00 0.14 -2.52
C LEU A 57 -11.34 0.54 -1.91
N ILE A 58 -11.33 1.10 -0.70
CA ILE A 58 -12.55 1.45 0.02
C ILE A 58 -13.07 2.78 -0.56
N PRO A 59 -14.39 2.91 -0.87
CA PRO A 59 -14.95 4.16 -1.34
C PRO A 59 -14.71 5.33 -0.36
N GLU A 60 -14.62 6.55 -0.89
CA GLU A 60 -14.35 7.76 -0.09
C GLU A 60 -15.45 8.01 0.96
N GLU A 61 -16.71 7.65 0.69
CA GLU A 61 -17.82 7.78 1.67
C GLU A 61 -17.61 6.93 2.93
N TYR A 62 -16.74 5.92 2.88
CA TYR A 62 -16.36 5.09 4.02
C TYR A 62 -14.93 5.40 4.52
N GLY A 63 -14.31 6.48 4.04
CA GLY A 63 -13.00 6.95 4.47
C GLY A 63 -11.80 6.32 3.75
N GLY A 64 -12.02 5.67 2.60
CA GLY A 64 -10.93 5.17 1.75
C GLY A 64 -10.57 6.10 0.58
N SER A 65 -9.76 5.60 -0.37
CA SER A 65 -9.31 6.37 -1.54
C SER A 65 -10.13 6.12 -2.82
N GLY A 66 -11.03 5.13 -2.81
CA GLY A 66 -11.89 4.79 -3.96
C GLY A 66 -11.12 4.37 -5.22
N LEU A 67 -9.85 3.99 -5.11
CA LEU A 67 -9.01 3.62 -6.26
C LEU A 67 -9.23 2.17 -6.67
N GLY A 68 -8.80 1.83 -7.89
CA GLY A 68 -8.92 0.48 -8.45
C GLY A 68 -7.76 -0.46 -8.08
N LEU A 69 -7.87 -1.71 -8.53
CA LEU A 69 -6.93 -2.78 -8.21
C LEU A 69 -5.48 -2.47 -8.63
N GLY A 70 -5.27 -1.70 -9.70
CA GLY A 70 -3.93 -1.27 -10.10
C GLY A 70 -3.23 -0.39 -9.04
N ALA A 71 -3.97 0.44 -8.32
CA ALA A 71 -3.44 1.23 -7.22
C ALA A 71 -3.12 0.35 -6.02
N ALA A 72 -3.99 -0.62 -5.72
CA ALA A 72 -3.75 -1.60 -4.66
C ALA A 72 -2.50 -2.47 -4.94
N ALA A 73 -2.24 -2.83 -6.20
CA ALA A 73 -1.03 -3.55 -6.59
C ALA A 73 0.24 -2.67 -6.60
N ALA A 74 0.10 -1.36 -6.44
CA ALA A 74 1.20 -0.42 -6.34
C ALA A 74 1.59 -0.11 -4.88
N VAL A 75 0.71 -0.45 -3.93
CA VAL A 75 0.99 -0.53 -2.48
C VAL A 75 1.76 -1.81 -2.17
#